data_AF-A0A924BPM3-F1
#
_entry.id   AF-A0A924BPM3-F1
#
_cell.length_a   1.000
_cell.length_b   1.000
_cell.length_c   1.000
_cell.angle_alpha   90.00
_cell.angle_beta   90.00
_cell.angle_gamma   90.00
#
_symmetry.space_group_name_H-M   'P 1'
#
loop_
_entity.id
_entity.type
_entity.pdbx_description
1 polymer ?
#
loop_
_entity_poly.entity_id
_entity_poly.type
_entity_poly.pdbx_seq_one_letter_code
_entity_poly.pdbx_strand_id
1 'polypeptide(L)'
;ELSNPLNQEIVAFRGLEDGEYVVNIVHYIANATTPLPVSVKIEKLNPTVKVIYYQTIDLKGSGDEVTAARFTLKGQDVEDVNNTRKSLVELTRSAGGKDGGGARPATQPGSIDATTGAVIVQ
;
A
#
# COMPACT_ATOMS: atom_id res chain seq x y z
N GLU A 1 -25.28 14.10 8.50
CA GLU A 1 -24.21 13.42 7.76
C GLU A 1 -24.16 14.02 6.36
N LEU A 2 -23.01 14.56 5.93
CA LEU A 2 -22.87 15.11 4.59
C LEU A 2 -22.55 13.95 3.65
N SER A 3 -23.56 13.44 2.96
CA SER A 3 -23.36 12.49 1.86
C SER A 3 -22.77 13.27 0.69
N ASN A 4 -21.44 13.20 0.51
CA ASN A 4 -20.78 13.78 -0.64
C ASN A 4 -20.92 12.78 -1.81
N PRO A 5 -21.76 13.06 -2.83
CA PRO A 5 -21.98 12.13 -3.95
C PRO A 5 -20.73 11.93 -4.83
N LEU A 6 -19.65 12.68 -4.58
CA LEU A 6 -18.43 12.74 -5.39
C LEU A 6 -17.19 12.15 -4.70
N ASN A 7 -17.32 11.42 -3.58
CA ASN A 7 -16.20 10.65 -3.02
C ASN A 7 -15.91 9.40 -3.87
N GLN A 8 -15.54 9.63 -5.13
CA GLN A 8 -15.30 8.61 -6.14
C GLN A 8 -13.99 8.89 -6.86
N GLU A 9 -13.21 7.84 -7.08
CA GLU A 9 -12.05 7.86 -7.95
C GLU A 9 -12.30 6.92 -9.13
N ILE A 10 -12.00 7.38 -10.35
CA ILE A 10 -12.12 6.58 -11.57
C ILE A 10 -10.74 6.53 -12.22
N VAL A 11 -10.20 5.32 -12.35
CA VAL A 11 -8.90 5.07 -13.00
C VAL A 11 -9.15 4.28 -14.28
N ALA A 12 -8.63 4.79 -15.40
CA ALA A 12 -8.69 4.12 -16.70
C ALA A 12 -7.28 3.77 -17.17
N PHE A 13 -7.07 2.51 -17.52
CA PHE A 13 -5.80 2.02 -18.08
C PHE A 13 -5.90 1.86 -19.60
N ARG A 14 -4.84 2.23 -20.30
CA ARG A 14 -4.65 2.04 -21.75
C ARG A 14 -3.29 1.37 -21.99
N GLY A 15 -3.18 0.59 -23.06
CA GLY A 15 -1.95 -0.19 -23.31
C GLY A 15 -1.74 -1.24 -22.22
N LEU A 16 -2.70 -2.16 -22.08
CA LEU A 16 -2.62 -3.24 -21.09
C LEU A 16 -1.50 -4.20 -21.49
N GLU A 17 -0.55 -4.40 -20.59
CA GLU A 17 0.51 -5.39 -20.71
C GLU A 17 0.14 -6.66 -19.94
N ASP A 18 0.68 -7.79 -20.38
CA ASP A 18 0.55 -9.05 -19.66
C ASP A 18 1.21 -8.94 -18.28
N GLY A 19 0.53 -9.44 -17.25
CA GLY A 19 1.05 -9.40 -15.89
C GLY A 19 -0.02 -9.29 -14.82
N GLU A 20 0.46 -9.10 -13.59
CA GLU A 20 -0.39 -9.00 -12.40
C GLU A 20 -0.82 -7.56 -12.15
N TYR A 21 -2.13 -7.39 -11.94
CA TYR A 21 -2.76 -6.13 -11.57
C TYR A 21 -3.35 -6.27 -10.17
N VAL A 22 -3.07 -5.28 -9.32
CA VAL A 22 -3.51 -5.27 -7.92
C VAL A 22 -4.15 -3.92 -7.61
N VAL A 23 -5.37 -3.97 -7.10
CA VAL A 23 -6.11 -2.79 -6.65
C VAL A 23 -6.18 -2.85 -5.13
N ASN A 24 -5.46 -1.93 -4.48
CA ASN A 24 -5.57 -1.73 -3.04
C ASN A 24 -6.38 -0.48 -2.72
N ILE A 25 -7.11 -0.56 -1.62
CA ILE A 25 -7.79 0.57 -1.01
C ILE A 25 -7.11 0.84 0.31
N VAL A 26 -6.75 2.10 0.56
CA VAL A 26 -6.07 2.52 1.78
C VAL A 26 -6.90 3.61 2.47
N HIS A 27 -7.30 3.36 3.70
CA HIS A 27 -7.94 4.36 4.55
C HIS A 27 -6.85 5.16 5.27
N TYR A 28 -6.31 6.20 4.64
CA TYR A 28 -5.12 6.90 5.17
C TYR A 28 -5.36 7.50 6.56
N ILE A 29 -6.43 8.29 6.72
CA ILE A 29 -6.84 8.88 8.01
C ILE A 29 -8.36 8.68 8.15
N ALA A 30 -8.76 8.00 9.23
CA ALA A 30 -10.15 7.86 9.63
C ALA A 30 -10.57 9.00 10.56
N ASN A 31 -11.65 9.69 10.19
CA ASN A 31 -12.28 10.74 11.00
C ASN A 31 -13.47 10.22 11.82
N ALA A 32 -13.86 8.96 11.61
CA ALA A 32 -14.97 8.30 12.27
C ALA A 32 -14.54 6.92 12.78
N THR A 33 -15.23 6.44 13.82
CA THR A 33 -14.99 5.11 14.42
C THR A 33 -15.82 4.00 13.78
N THR A 34 -16.77 4.36 12.90
CA THR A 34 -17.59 3.42 12.16
C THR A 34 -16.82 2.88 10.96
N PRO A 35 -17.01 1.59 10.59
CA PRO A 35 -16.48 1.08 9.33
C PRO A 35 -16.93 1.93 8.15
N LEU A 36 -16.02 2.16 7.21
CA LEU A 36 -16.27 2.94 5.99
C LEU A 36 -16.52 1.97 4.83
N PRO A 37 -17.77 1.85 4.34
CA PRO A 37 -18.07 1.02 3.18
C PRO A 37 -17.54 1.68 1.90
N VAL A 38 -16.76 0.93 1.11
CA VAL A 38 -16.21 1.36 -0.18
C VAL A 38 -16.60 0.37 -1.27
N SER A 39 -17.32 0.83 -2.28
CA SER A 39 -17.68 0.02 -3.45
C SER A 39 -16.61 0.10 -4.53
N VAL A 40 -16.10 -1.04 -4.96
CA VAL A 40 -15.11 -1.14 -6.04
C VAL A 40 -15.72 -1.90 -7.20
N LYS A 41 -15.71 -1.28 -8.38
CA LYS A 41 -16.13 -1.87 -9.64
C LYS A 41 -14.99 -1.81 -10.63
N ILE A 42 -14.66 -2.96 -11.23
CA ILE A 42 -13.65 -3.05 -12.28
C ILE A 42 -14.32 -3.59 -13.53
N GLU A 43 -14.20 -2.83 -14.61
CA GLU A 43 -14.81 -3.12 -15.90
C GLU A 43 -13.73 -3.16 -16.97
N LYS A 44 -13.72 -4.23 -17.75
CA LYS A 44 -12.98 -4.29 -19.01
C LYS A 44 -13.90 -3.78 -20.11
N LEU A 45 -13.50 -2.76 -20.86
CA LEU A 45 -14.40 -2.07 -21.81
C LEU A 45 -14.34 -2.59 -23.26
N ASN A 46 -13.17 -3.05 -23.73
CA ASN A 46 -12.93 -3.46 -25.12
C ASN A 46 -12.43 -4.93 -25.16
N PRO A 47 -12.88 -5.80 -26.09
CA PRO A 47 -13.86 -5.59 -27.16
C PRO A 47 -15.32 -5.48 -26.70
N THR A 48 -15.64 -5.92 -25.49
CA THR A 48 -16.97 -5.79 -24.90
C THR A 48 -16.85 -5.42 -23.42
N VAL A 49 -17.86 -4.69 -22.92
CA VAL A 49 -17.92 -4.33 -21.51
C VAL A 49 -18.18 -5.59 -20.67
N LYS A 50 -17.23 -5.93 -19.80
CA LYS A 50 -17.32 -7.04 -18.85
C LYS A 50 -16.97 -6.55 -17.45
N VAL A 51 -17.86 -6.80 -16.49
CA VAL A 51 -17.57 -6.59 -15.07
C VAL A 51 -16.69 -7.76 -14.60
N ILE A 52 -15.46 -7.47 -14.18
CA ILE A 52 -14.52 -8.50 -13.71
C ILE A 52 -14.49 -8.58 -12.18
N TYR A 53 -14.89 -7.50 -11.52
CA TYR A 53 -14.98 -7.42 -10.07
C TYR A 53 -16.02 -6.37 -9.68
N TYR A 54 -16.90 -6.70 -8.74
CA TYR A 54 -17.78 -5.72 -8.13
C TYR A 54 -18.16 -6.12 -6.71
N GLN A 55 -17.63 -5.42 -5.70
CA GLN A 55 -17.92 -5.69 -4.29
C GLN A 55 -17.85 -4.41 -3.47
N THR A 56 -18.49 -4.43 -2.31
CA THR A 56 -18.34 -3.42 -1.25
C THR A 56 -17.46 -3.99 -0.14
N ILE A 57 -16.48 -3.20 0.30
CA ILE A 57 -15.48 -3.55 1.30
C ILE A 57 -15.56 -2.52 2.44
N ASP A 58 -15.63 -3.01 3.68
CA ASP A 58 -15.61 -2.14 4.85
C ASP A 58 -14.18 -1.92 5.34
N LEU A 59 -13.72 -0.66 5.34
CA LEU A 59 -12.45 -0.25 5.93
C LEU A 59 -12.65 0.09 7.40
N LYS A 60 -11.79 -0.44 8.28
CA LYS A 60 -12.02 -0.46 9.72
C LYS A 60 -11.37 0.69 10.50
N GLY A 61 -10.52 1.48 9.87
CA GLY A 61 -9.90 2.66 10.51
C GLY A 61 -8.66 3.15 9.79
N SER A 62 -7.94 4.08 10.43
CA SER A 62 -6.73 4.69 9.88
C SER A 62 -5.63 3.65 9.60
N GLY A 63 -4.99 3.76 8.45
CA GLY A 63 -3.94 2.87 7.99
C GLY A 63 -4.42 1.51 7.49
N ASP A 64 -5.73 1.24 7.49
CA ASP A 64 -6.28 -0.01 6.96
C ASP A 64 -6.04 -0.09 5.45
N GLU A 65 -5.47 -1.20 5.01
CA GLU A 65 -5.16 -1.47 3.60
C GLU A 65 -5.73 -2.84 3.23
N VAL A 66 -6.62 -2.82 2.24
CA VAL A 66 -7.26 -4.03 1.71
C VAL A 66 -6.98 -4.15 0.22
N THR A 67 -6.55 -5.34 -0.20
CA THR A 67 -6.51 -5.71 -1.63
C THR A 67 -7.92 -6.06 -2.07
N ALA A 68 -8.55 -5.16 -2.83
CA ALA A 68 -9.90 -5.37 -3.35
C ALA A 68 -9.90 -6.46 -4.42
N ALA A 69 -9.01 -6.31 -5.40
CA ALA A 69 -8.85 -7.26 -6.49
C ALA A 69 -7.38 -7.45 -6.82
N ARG A 70 -7.03 -8.70 -7.10
CA ARG A 70 -5.77 -9.14 -7.69
C ARG A 70 -6.13 -10.07 -8.83
N PHE A 71 -5.63 -9.76 -10.02
CA PHE A 71 -5.91 -10.55 -11.22
C PHE A 71 -4.73 -10.48 -12.17
N THR A 72 -4.64 -11.48 -13.05
CA THR A 72 -3.62 -11.53 -14.09
C THR A 72 -4.24 -11.22 -15.44
N LEU A 73 -3.61 -10.35 -16.21
CA LEU A 73 -3.92 -10.18 -17.63
C LEU A 73 -2.98 -11.02 -18.47
N LYS A 74 -3.57 -11.74 -19.44
CA LYS A 74 -2.85 -12.50 -20.46
C LYS A 74 -3.51 -12.22 -21.82
N GLY A 75 -2.95 -11.28 -22.56
CA GLY A 75 -3.54 -10.71 -23.75
C GLY A 75 -4.91 -10.09 -23.46
N GLN A 76 -5.97 -10.74 -23.94
CA GLN A 76 -7.35 -10.29 -23.71
C GLN A 76 -8.06 -11.03 -22.57
N ASP A 77 -7.40 -11.99 -21.95
CA ASP A 77 -8.00 -12.78 -20.89
C ASP A 77 -7.67 -12.22 -19.51
N VAL A 78 -8.65 -12.32 -18.62
CA VAL A 78 -8.51 -11.99 -17.19
C VAL A 78 -8.54 -13.31 -16.45
N GLU A 79 -7.42 -13.64 -15.80
CA GLU A 79 -7.20 -14.90 -15.09
C GLU A 79 -6.96 -14.62 -13.60
N ASP A 80 -7.14 -15.66 -12.77
CA ASP A 80 -6.83 -15.64 -11.33
C ASP A 80 -7.39 -14.43 -10.56
N VAL A 81 -8.68 -14.13 -10.73
CA VAL A 81 -9.34 -13.04 -10.01
C VAL A 81 -9.56 -13.46 -8.55
N ASN A 82 -8.80 -12.87 -7.63
CA ASN A 82 -8.90 -13.11 -6.20
C ASN A 82 -8.65 -11.81 -5.41
N ASN A 83 -8.59 -11.93 -4.08
CA ASN A 83 -8.34 -10.82 -3.15
C ASN A 83 -7.16 -11.12 -2.21
N THR A 84 -6.20 -11.94 -2.67
CA THR A 84 -5.01 -12.28 -1.88
C THR A 84 -4.21 -11.02 -1.60
N ARG A 85 -4.00 -10.74 -0.31
CA ARG A 85 -3.36 -9.50 0.17
C ARG A 85 -1.97 -9.30 -0.44
N LYS A 86 -1.72 -8.11 -0.98
CA LYS A 86 -0.39 -7.61 -1.35
C LYS A 86 -0.28 -6.16 -0.93
N SER A 87 0.42 -5.86 0.17
CA SER A 87 0.55 -4.48 0.68
C SER A 87 1.44 -3.65 -0.24
N LEU A 88 0.95 -2.50 -0.71
CA LEU A 88 1.73 -1.49 -1.42
C LEU A 88 2.43 -0.54 -0.44
N VAL A 89 1.83 -0.32 0.74
CA VAL A 89 2.41 0.53 1.78
C VAL A 89 3.70 -0.08 2.35
N GLU A 90 3.74 -1.40 2.56
CA GLU A 90 4.97 -2.08 3.01
C GLU A 90 6.06 -2.07 1.94
N LEU A 91 5.70 -2.24 0.66
CA LEU A 91 6.65 -2.25 -0.46
C LEU A 91 7.32 -0.89 -0.65
N THR A 92 6.56 0.20 -0.56
CA THR A 92 7.10 1.57 -0.72
C THR A 92 8.01 1.97 0.44
N ARG A 93 7.72 1.56 1.69
CA ARG A 93 8.62 1.78 2.83
C ARG A 93 9.94 1.00 2.71
N SER A 94 9.87 -0.23 2.20
CA SER A 94 11.04 -1.10 2.05
C SER A 94 11.98 -0.64 0.93
N ALA A 95 11.43 -0.06 -0.14
CA ALA A 95 12.20 0.49 -1.25
C ALA A 95 12.98 1.78 -0.89
N GLY A 96 12.58 2.49 0.18
CA GLY A 96 13.30 3.66 0.70
C GLY A 96 14.43 3.33 1.69
N GLY A 97 14.62 2.05 2.02
CA GLY A 97 15.53 1.58 3.06
C GLY A 97 16.83 0.98 2.54
N LYS A 98 17.51 1.61 1.57
CA LYS A 98 18.91 1.30 1.23
C LYS A 98 19.47 2.39 0.32
N ASP A 99 20.21 3.31 0.92
CA ASP A 99 21.41 3.99 0.38
C ASP A 99 21.84 5.09 1.37
N GLY A 100 22.44 4.69 2.48
CA GLY A 100 22.89 5.66 3.49
C GLY A 100 23.38 5.01 4.76
N GLY A 101 24.47 4.25 4.71
CA GLY A 101 25.08 3.71 5.92
C GLY A 101 26.18 2.72 5.65
N GLY A 102 27.32 3.19 5.12
CA GLY A 102 28.57 2.45 5.24
C GLY A 102 28.83 2.13 6.70
N ALA A 103 29.02 0.85 7.01
CA ALA A 103 29.39 0.38 8.33
C ALA A 103 30.66 1.09 8.79
N ARG A 104 30.54 2.02 9.75
CA ARG A 104 31.68 2.45 10.55
C ARG A 104 31.89 1.39 11.63
N PRO A 105 33.11 0.85 11.79
CA PRO A 105 33.39 -0.03 12.91
C PRO A 105 33.13 0.74 14.22
N ALA A 106 32.44 0.09 15.15
CA ALA A 106 32.10 0.68 16.44
C ALA A 106 33.38 0.91 17.26
N THR A 107 33.87 2.15 17.30
CA THR A 107 34.79 2.58 18.34
C THR A 107 33.98 2.71 19.63
N GLN A 108 34.25 1.83 20.61
CA GLN A 108 33.66 1.93 21.94
C GLN A 108 33.95 3.32 22.53
N PRO A 109 32.94 4.05 23.05
CA PRO A 109 33.20 5.26 23.78
C PRO A 109 33.89 4.91 25.10
N GLY A 110 35.13 5.40 25.31
CA GLY A 110 35.79 5.33 26.61
C GLY A 110 34.95 6.04 27.67
N SER A 111 34.95 5.52 28.90
CA SER A 111 34.23 6.11 30.01
C SER A 111 34.89 7.43 30.42
N ILE A 112 34.07 8.45 30.67
CA ILE A 112 34.50 9.74 31.21
C ILE A 112 34.46 9.70 32.74
N ASP A 113 35.53 10.16 33.38
CA ASP A 113 35.56 10.34 34.83
C ASP A 113 34.66 11.53 35.21
N ALA A 114 33.62 11.28 36.01
CA ALA A 114 32.60 12.28 36.34
C ALA A 114 33.08 13.39 37.31
N THR A 115 34.28 13.28 37.87
CA THR A 115 34.84 14.29 38.78
C THR A 115 35.78 15.25 38.04
N THR A 116 36.50 14.75 37.04
CA THR A 116 37.53 15.50 36.31
C THR A 116 37.18 15.81 34.86
N GLY A 117 36.16 15.15 34.30
CA GLY A 117 35.75 15.33 32.91
C GLY A 117 36.76 14.79 31.88
N ALA A 118 37.79 14.07 32.34
CA ALA A 118 38.79 13.48 31.46
C ALA A 118 38.31 12.12 30.91
N VAL A 119 38.60 11.87 29.64
CA VAL A 119 38.33 10.57 28.99
C VAL A 119 39.40 9.58 29.44
N ILE A 120 39.01 8.48 30.08
CA ILE A 120 39.94 7.39 30.40
C ILE A 120 39.95 6.43 29.21
N VAL A 121 41.07 6.42 28.47
CA VAL A 121 41.34 5.42 27.45
C VAL A 121 42.13 4.30 28.12
N GLN A 122 41.61 3.07 28.08
CA GLN A 122 42.34 1.88 28.51
C GLN A 122 43.21 1.35 27.37
#